data_AF-H9FC63-F1
#
_entry.id   AF-H9FC63-F1
#
_cell.length_a   1.000
_cell.length_b   1.000
_cell.length_c   1.000
_cell.angle_alpha   90.00
_cell.angle_beta   90.00
_cell.angle_gamma   90.00
#
_symmetry.space_group_name_H-M   'P 1'
#
loop_
_entity.id
_entity.type
_entity.pdbx_description
1 polymer ?
#
loop_
_entity_poly.entity_id
_entity_poly.type
_entity_poly.pdbx_seq_one_letter_code
_entity_poly.pdbx_strand_id
1 'polypeptide(L)'
;AFSCKQAEVQMYVCNKEEYGFLPVPLRAHSTLQDEAESFMHVQLEVMVKHPPAEPSRFISAPTKTPDKMGFDEVFMINLRRRQDRRERMLRALQAQEIECRLVEAVDGKAMNTSQVEALGIQMLPGYRDPYHGRPLTKGELGCFLSHYNIWKEVVDRGLQKSLVFEDDLRFEIFFKRRLMNLMRDVEREGLDWDLIYVGRKRMQVEHPEKAVPRVRNLVEADYSYWTLAYVISLQGARKLLAAEPLSKMLPVDEFLPVMFDKHPVSEYKAHFSLRNLHAFSVEPLLIYPTHYTGDDGYVSDTETSVVWNNEHVKTDWDRAKSQKMREQQALSREAKNSDVLQSPLDSAARDEL
;
A
#
# COMPACT_ATOMS: atom_id res chain seq x y z
N ALA A 1 22.01 26.21 5.29
CA ALA A 1 23.20 25.60 5.93
C ALA A 1 24.52 26.24 5.51
N PHE A 2 24.93 26.16 4.23
CA PHE A 2 26.22 26.73 3.78
C PHE A 2 26.34 28.24 4.03
N SER A 3 25.31 29.03 3.69
CA SER A 3 25.28 30.48 3.95
C SER A 3 25.33 30.82 5.44
N CYS A 4 24.65 30.06 6.30
CA CYS A 4 24.71 30.24 7.76
C CYS A 4 26.12 29.95 8.30
N LYS A 5 26.77 28.88 7.82
CA LYS A 5 28.15 28.54 8.16
C LYS A 5 29.12 29.64 7.72
N GLN A 6 28.95 30.17 6.50
CA GLN A 6 29.79 31.24 5.97
C GLN A 6 29.58 32.57 6.73
N ALA A 7 28.38 32.80 7.26
CA ALA A 7 28.02 33.96 8.05
C ALA A 7 28.25 33.79 9.56
N GLU A 8 28.86 32.67 10.00
CA GLU A 8 29.06 32.34 11.42
C GLU A 8 27.77 32.36 12.27
N VAL A 9 26.63 32.13 11.64
CA VAL A 9 25.32 32.06 12.31
C VAL A 9 25.05 30.62 12.75
N GLN A 10 24.88 30.43 14.06
CA GLN A 10 24.47 29.14 14.63
C GLN A 10 23.08 28.76 14.11
N MET A 11 22.99 27.62 13.42
CA MET A 11 21.72 27.07 12.96
C MET A 11 21.12 26.18 14.04
N TYR A 12 19.85 26.41 14.37
CA TYR A 12 19.06 25.51 15.21
C TYR A 12 17.95 24.91 14.34
N VAL A 13 17.82 23.59 14.35
CA VAL A 13 16.70 22.89 13.70
C VAL A 13 15.72 22.50 14.79
N CYS A 14 14.46 22.90 14.64
CA CYS A 14 13.38 22.56 15.57
C CYS A 14 12.19 22.05 14.75
N ASN A 15 11.87 20.76 14.88
CA ASN A 15 10.75 20.13 14.18
C ASN A 15 9.42 20.32 14.92
N LYS A 16 9.32 21.36 15.76
CA LYS A 16 8.09 21.65 16.53
C LYS A 16 7.02 22.31 15.65
N GLU A 17 7.45 23.05 14.63
CA GLU A 17 6.59 23.77 13.69
C GLU A 17 7.13 23.55 12.27
N GLU A 18 6.24 23.33 11.31
CA GLU A 18 6.60 23.03 9.91
C GLU A 18 6.75 24.34 9.12
N TYR A 19 7.99 24.78 8.88
CA TYR A 19 8.30 26.05 8.20
C TYR A 19 8.56 25.91 6.69
N GLY A 20 8.60 24.68 6.17
CA GLY A 20 8.80 24.40 4.75
C GLY A 20 9.57 23.10 4.51
N PHE A 21 9.84 22.84 3.24
CA PHE A 21 10.46 21.61 2.77
C PHE A 21 11.85 21.92 2.22
N LEU A 22 12.83 21.11 2.61
CA LEU A 22 14.19 21.16 2.05
C LEU A 22 14.60 19.77 1.59
N PRO A 23 15.20 19.63 0.40
CA PRO A 23 15.85 18.37 0.02
C PRO A 23 17.01 18.07 0.98
N VAL A 24 17.20 16.79 1.26
CA VAL A 24 18.35 16.32 2.05
C VAL A 24 19.61 16.53 1.20
N PRO A 25 20.68 17.14 1.74
CA PRO A 25 21.90 17.34 0.98
C PRO A 25 22.47 16.01 0.47
N LEU A 26 22.69 15.93 -0.83
CA LEU A 26 23.31 14.76 -1.45
C LEU A 26 24.72 14.48 -0.96
N ARG A 27 25.10 13.21 -1.08
CA ARG A 27 26.44 12.74 -0.74
C ARG A 27 27.41 12.98 -1.89
N ALA A 28 28.70 12.94 -1.58
CA ALA A 28 29.77 13.10 -2.58
C ALA A 28 29.72 12.08 -3.73
N HIS A 29 29.04 10.94 -3.55
CA HIS A 29 28.89 9.88 -4.57
C HIS A 29 27.49 9.85 -5.21
N SER A 30 26.59 10.78 -4.85
CA SER A 30 25.27 10.86 -5.45
C SER A 30 25.36 11.41 -6.87
N THR A 31 24.51 10.89 -7.75
CA THR A 31 24.42 11.30 -9.15
C THR A 31 23.40 12.43 -9.33
N LEU A 32 23.41 13.10 -10.49
CA LEU A 32 22.36 14.07 -10.86
C LEU A 32 20.97 13.42 -10.94
N GLN A 33 20.91 12.13 -11.29
CA GLN A 33 19.66 11.37 -11.26
C GLN A 33 19.15 11.22 -9.82
N ASP A 34 20.05 10.95 -8.87
CA ASP A 34 19.68 10.84 -7.45
C ASP A 34 19.15 12.18 -6.91
N GLU A 35 19.75 13.31 -7.32
CA GLU A 35 19.22 14.65 -6.98
C GLU A 35 17.81 14.85 -7.52
N ALA A 36 17.60 14.50 -8.79
CA ALA A 36 16.30 14.66 -9.43
C ALA A 36 15.22 13.80 -8.74
N GLU A 37 15.54 12.55 -8.39
CA GLU A 37 14.63 11.67 -7.67
C GLU A 37 14.38 12.14 -6.22
N SER A 38 15.39 12.67 -5.51
CA SER A 38 15.23 13.24 -4.17
C SER A 38 14.38 14.51 -4.19
N PHE A 39 14.64 15.44 -5.12
CA PHE A 39 13.82 16.64 -5.30
C PHE A 39 12.37 16.30 -5.64
N MET A 40 12.16 15.32 -6.54
CA MET A 40 10.82 14.82 -6.85
C MET A 40 10.15 14.25 -5.59
N HIS A 41 10.85 13.44 -4.79
CA HIS A 41 10.30 12.90 -3.54
C HIS A 41 9.83 14.02 -2.60
N VAL A 42 10.62 15.09 -2.42
CA VAL A 42 10.21 16.27 -1.64
C VAL A 42 8.91 16.89 -2.18
N GLN A 43 8.78 17.02 -3.50
CA GLN A 43 7.54 17.53 -4.11
C GLN A 43 6.34 16.61 -3.85
N LEU A 44 6.55 15.28 -3.82
CA LEU A 44 5.50 14.31 -3.47
C LEU A 44 5.07 14.45 -2.00
N GLU A 45 6.02 14.63 -1.09
CA GLU A 45 5.73 14.80 0.35
C GLU A 45 4.97 16.12 0.61
N VAL A 46 5.31 17.22 -0.07
CA VAL A 46 4.53 18.47 -0.03
C VAL A 46 3.06 18.22 -0.35
N MET A 47 2.79 17.43 -1.39
CA MET A 47 1.43 17.13 -1.86
C MET A 47 0.58 16.29 -0.90
N VAL A 48 1.16 15.76 0.18
CA VAL A 48 0.42 15.00 1.20
C VAL A 48 -0.49 15.93 2.02
N LYS A 49 0.01 17.10 2.41
CA LYS A 49 -0.70 18.07 3.27
C LYS A 49 -0.94 19.42 2.63
N HIS A 50 -0.27 19.71 1.51
CA HIS A 50 -0.36 21.00 0.84
C HIS A 50 -0.75 20.84 -0.64
N PRO A 51 -1.23 21.91 -1.28
CA PRO A 51 -1.40 21.92 -2.73
C PRO A 51 -0.08 21.62 -3.46
N PRO A 52 -0.14 21.08 -4.68
CA PRO A 52 1.05 20.83 -5.50
C PRO A 52 1.93 22.06 -5.68
N ALA A 53 3.24 21.86 -5.59
CA ALA A 53 4.23 22.88 -5.92
C ALA A 53 4.25 23.10 -7.44
N GLU A 54 3.64 24.19 -7.91
CA GLU A 54 3.56 24.50 -9.34
C GLU A 54 4.91 25.01 -9.87
N PRO A 55 5.39 24.50 -11.01
CA PRO A 55 6.58 25.04 -11.66
C PRO A 55 6.39 26.52 -12.02
N SER A 56 7.49 27.28 -11.95
CA SER A 56 7.50 28.65 -12.46
C SER A 56 7.10 28.67 -13.94
N ARG A 57 6.15 29.54 -14.30
CA ARG A 57 5.74 29.78 -15.70
C ARG A 57 6.88 30.20 -16.64
N PHE A 58 8.03 30.55 -16.08
CA PHE A 58 9.22 30.97 -16.82
C PHE A 58 10.22 29.83 -17.07
N ILE A 59 9.95 28.64 -16.56
CA ILE A 59 10.80 27.46 -16.74
C ILE A 59 10.06 26.46 -17.61
N SER A 60 10.73 25.96 -18.64
CA SER A 60 10.22 24.83 -19.42
C SER A 60 10.55 23.53 -18.68
N ALA A 61 9.52 22.76 -18.35
CA ALA A 61 9.70 21.40 -17.85
C ALA A 61 9.81 20.42 -19.04
N PRO A 62 10.68 19.41 -18.96
CA PRO A 62 10.75 18.38 -19.99
C PRO A 62 9.42 17.63 -20.09
N THR A 63 9.09 17.19 -21.31
CA THR A 63 7.94 16.32 -21.52
C THR A 63 8.19 14.98 -20.85
N LYS A 64 7.22 14.54 -20.05
CA LYS A 64 7.25 13.25 -19.39
C LYS A 64 6.76 12.16 -20.32
N THR A 65 7.38 10.99 -20.24
CA THR A 65 7.01 9.80 -21.02
C THR A 65 6.64 8.68 -20.06
N PRO A 66 5.37 8.61 -19.60
CA PRO A 66 4.93 7.59 -18.67
C PRO A 66 5.08 6.18 -19.25
N ASP A 67 5.42 5.23 -18.39
CA ASP A 67 5.48 3.80 -18.70
C ASP A 67 4.82 2.98 -17.58
N LYS A 68 4.66 1.68 -17.82
CA LYS A 68 4.09 0.73 -16.84
C LYS A 68 5.16 -0.02 -16.04
N MET A 69 6.39 0.46 -15.98
CA MET A 69 7.52 -0.15 -15.24
C MET A 69 7.82 -1.61 -15.60
N GLY A 70 7.40 -2.05 -16.80
CA GLY A 70 7.49 -3.44 -17.22
C GLY A 70 6.38 -4.35 -16.70
N PHE A 71 5.34 -3.83 -16.05
CA PHE A 71 4.08 -4.53 -15.78
C PHE A 71 3.16 -4.48 -17.00
N ASP A 72 2.27 -5.47 -17.14
CA ASP A 72 1.26 -5.47 -18.22
C ASP A 72 0.19 -4.39 -17.97
N GLU A 73 -0.11 -4.14 -16.69
CA GLU A 73 -0.99 -3.08 -16.25
C GLU A 73 -0.60 -2.56 -14.86
N VAL A 74 -0.80 -1.26 -14.66
CA VAL A 74 -0.74 -0.61 -13.35
C VAL A 74 -2.13 -0.07 -13.06
N PHE A 75 -2.79 -0.57 -12.03
CA PHE A 75 -4.12 -0.16 -11.62
C PHE A 75 -4.06 0.83 -10.47
N MET A 76 -4.96 1.81 -10.48
CA MET A 76 -5.19 2.73 -9.36
C MET A 76 -6.66 2.67 -8.96
N ILE A 77 -6.93 2.16 -7.77
CA ILE A 77 -8.27 2.06 -7.18
C ILE A 77 -8.62 3.38 -6.54
N ASN A 78 -9.78 3.95 -6.91
CA ASN A 78 -10.28 5.15 -6.26
C ASN A 78 -11.81 5.21 -6.30
N LEU A 79 -12.40 5.62 -5.18
CA LEU A 79 -13.82 5.92 -5.11
C LEU A 79 -14.13 7.17 -5.93
N ARG A 80 -15.14 7.11 -6.80
CA ARG A 80 -15.54 8.23 -7.68
C ARG A 80 -15.75 9.56 -6.96
N ARG A 81 -16.24 9.52 -5.72
CA ARG A 81 -16.47 10.71 -4.87
C ARG A 81 -15.19 11.32 -4.27
N ARG A 82 -14.07 10.60 -4.24
CA ARG A 82 -12.78 11.06 -3.67
C ARG A 82 -11.90 11.70 -4.74
N GLN A 83 -12.38 12.81 -5.30
CA GLN A 83 -11.65 13.58 -6.32
C GLN A 83 -10.35 14.18 -5.76
N ASP A 84 -10.36 14.58 -4.48
CA ASP A 84 -9.21 15.03 -3.71
C ASP A 84 -8.04 14.03 -3.77
N ARG A 85 -8.31 12.76 -3.45
CA ARG A 85 -7.30 11.69 -3.46
C ARG A 85 -6.87 11.33 -4.86
N ARG A 86 -7.84 11.29 -5.79
CA ARG A 86 -7.59 10.99 -7.20
C ARG A 86 -6.61 11.99 -7.82
N GLU A 87 -6.87 13.28 -7.68
CA GLU A 87 -6.05 14.33 -8.28
C GLU A 87 -4.62 14.30 -7.75
N ARG A 88 -4.46 14.19 -6.42
CA ARG A 88 -3.15 14.05 -5.78
C ARG A 88 -2.38 12.83 -6.30
N MET A 89 -3.03 11.67 -6.32
CA MET A 89 -2.40 10.42 -6.71
C MET A 89 -2.05 10.39 -8.21
N LEU A 90 -2.92 10.91 -9.09
CA LEU A 90 -2.61 11.03 -10.52
C LEU A 90 -1.42 11.97 -10.76
N ARG A 91 -1.33 13.09 -10.02
CA ARG A 91 -0.15 13.97 -10.07
C ARG A 91 1.11 13.27 -9.56
N ALA A 92 1.02 12.47 -8.49
CA ALA A 92 2.15 11.73 -7.95
C ALA A 92 2.66 10.62 -8.91
N LEU A 93 1.74 9.94 -9.60
CA LEU A 93 2.10 8.96 -10.63
C LEU A 93 2.68 9.64 -11.88
N GLN A 94 2.10 10.76 -12.32
CA GLN A 94 2.65 11.56 -13.40
C GLN A 94 4.02 12.15 -13.05
N ALA A 95 4.24 12.54 -11.78
CA ALA A 95 5.54 13.01 -11.29
C ALA A 95 6.64 11.99 -11.57
N GLN A 96 6.34 10.72 -11.29
CA GLN A 96 7.24 9.57 -11.42
C GLN A 96 7.18 8.90 -12.81
N GLU A 97 6.45 9.47 -13.77
CA GLU A 97 6.28 8.90 -15.11
C GLU A 97 5.73 7.47 -15.07
N ILE A 98 4.71 7.25 -14.24
CA ILE A 98 4.00 5.97 -14.13
C ILE A 98 2.65 6.11 -14.83
N GLU A 99 2.49 5.39 -15.94
CA GLU A 99 1.20 5.21 -16.59
C GLU A 99 0.35 4.27 -15.73
N CYS A 100 -0.89 4.65 -15.47
CA CYS A 100 -1.83 3.82 -14.74
C CYS A 100 -3.23 3.86 -15.35
N ARG A 101 -3.97 2.78 -15.16
CA ARG A 101 -5.40 2.70 -15.40
C ARG A 101 -6.16 2.97 -14.11
N LEU A 102 -6.97 4.02 -14.12
CA LEU A 102 -7.94 4.30 -13.08
C LEU A 102 -9.04 3.23 -13.06
N VAL A 103 -9.26 2.65 -11.89
CA VAL A 103 -10.34 1.71 -11.60
C VAL A 103 -11.31 2.39 -10.64
N GLU A 104 -12.56 2.55 -11.07
CA GLU A 104 -13.62 3.06 -10.20
C GLU A 104 -13.91 2.03 -9.11
N ALA A 105 -13.58 2.37 -7.88
CA ALA A 105 -13.81 1.52 -6.72
C ALA A 105 -15.30 1.34 -6.47
N VAL A 106 -15.68 0.16 -5.98
CA VAL A 106 -17.05 -0.15 -5.58
C VAL A 106 -17.38 0.63 -4.32
N ASP A 107 -18.35 1.55 -4.44
CA ASP A 107 -18.86 2.29 -3.30
C ASP A 107 -19.84 1.43 -2.50
N GLY A 108 -19.30 0.71 -1.51
CA GLY A 108 -20.12 -0.12 -0.65
C GLY A 108 -21.21 0.65 0.09
N LYS A 109 -21.02 1.95 0.41
CA LYS A 109 -22.07 2.77 1.05
C LYS A 109 -23.29 2.96 0.14
N ALA A 110 -23.06 2.97 -1.18
CA ALA A 110 -24.11 3.10 -2.18
C ALA A 110 -24.79 1.77 -2.54
N MET A 111 -24.27 0.63 -2.07
CA MET A 111 -24.86 -0.68 -2.34
C MET A 111 -26.08 -0.93 -1.45
N ASN A 112 -27.17 -1.45 -2.03
CA ASN A 112 -28.34 -1.93 -1.28
C ASN A 112 -28.30 -3.46 -1.09
N THR A 113 -29.15 -3.98 -0.20
CA THR A 113 -29.21 -5.40 0.15
C THR A 113 -29.44 -6.30 -1.06
N SER A 114 -30.32 -5.90 -1.99
CA SER A 114 -30.63 -6.69 -3.19
C SER A 114 -29.44 -6.82 -4.14
N GLN A 115 -28.56 -5.81 -4.22
CA GLN A 115 -27.31 -5.91 -4.98
C GLN A 115 -26.32 -6.88 -4.32
N VAL A 116 -26.25 -6.90 -2.99
CA VAL A 116 -25.39 -7.84 -2.24
C VAL A 116 -25.87 -9.28 -2.46
N GLU A 117 -27.18 -9.52 -2.38
CA GLU A 117 -27.81 -10.82 -2.62
C GLU A 117 -27.62 -11.28 -4.07
N ALA A 118 -27.79 -10.39 -5.04
CA ALA A 118 -27.61 -10.70 -6.47
C ALA A 118 -26.16 -11.09 -6.81
N LEU A 119 -25.18 -10.59 -6.05
CA LEU A 119 -23.77 -10.98 -6.18
C LEU A 119 -23.43 -12.30 -5.46
N GLY A 120 -24.41 -12.92 -4.80
CA GLY A 120 -24.22 -14.16 -4.05
C GLY A 120 -23.31 -14.00 -2.84
N ILE A 121 -23.18 -12.78 -2.32
CA ILE A 121 -22.26 -12.49 -1.23
C ILE A 121 -22.79 -13.07 0.07
N GLN A 122 -22.02 -13.98 0.66
CA GLN A 122 -22.30 -14.58 1.96
C GLN A 122 -21.09 -14.34 2.87
N MET A 123 -21.34 -13.79 4.04
CA MET A 123 -20.27 -13.59 5.02
C MET A 123 -19.77 -14.92 5.56
N LEU A 124 -18.47 -15.00 5.84
CA LEU A 124 -17.92 -16.14 6.56
C LEU A 124 -18.64 -16.32 7.91
N PRO A 125 -19.22 -17.49 8.20
CA PRO A 125 -19.87 -17.75 9.47
C PRO A 125 -18.93 -17.51 10.66
N GLY A 126 -19.40 -16.75 11.66
CA GLY A 126 -18.62 -16.48 12.87
C GLY A 126 -17.56 -15.37 12.73
N TYR A 127 -17.39 -14.76 11.56
CA TYR A 127 -16.46 -13.64 11.42
C TYR A 127 -16.86 -12.46 12.33
N ARG A 128 -15.87 -11.99 13.09
CA ARG A 128 -15.91 -10.74 13.85
C ARG A 128 -14.58 -10.02 13.68
N ASP A 129 -14.65 -8.74 13.34
CA ASP A 129 -13.48 -7.84 13.28
C ASP A 129 -12.71 -7.91 14.61
N PRO A 130 -11.38 -8.05 14.58
CA PRO A 130 -10.58 -8.32 15.76
C PRO A 130 -10.37 -7.12 16.68
N TYR A 131 -10.81 -5.91 16.30
CA TYR A 131 -10.69 -4.69 17.10
C TYR A 131 -11.99 -4.33 17.82
N HIS A 132 -13.14 -4.60 17.21
CA HIS A 132 -14.46 -4.18 17.73
C HIS A 132 -15.45 -5.34 17.88
N GLY A 133 -15.10 -6.57 17.47
CA GLY A 133 -15.99 -7.74 17.57
C GLY A 133 -17.21 -7.68 16.65
N ARG A 134 -17.16 -6.85 15.60
CA ARG A 134 -18.29 -6.54 14.72
C ARG A 134 -18.28 -7.33 13.40
N PRO A 135 -19.42 -7.47 12.71
CA PRO A 135 -19.44 -7.95 11.33
C PRO A 135 -18.76 -6.96 10.36
N LEU A 136 -18.60 -7.39 9.10
CA LEU A 136 -18.09 -6.57 7.99
C LEU A 136 -18.86 -5.25 7.84
N THR A 137 -18.19 -4.15 7.51
CA THR A 137 -18.88 -2.93 7.09
C THR A 137 -19.19 -2.96 5.59
N LYS A 138 -20.12 -2.10 5.15
CA LYS A 138 -20.29 -1.84 3.71
C LYS A 138 -19.03 -1.27 3.06
N GLY A 139 -18.27 -0.43 3.76
CA GLY A 139 -17.00 0.10 3.25
C GLY A 139 -15.96 -1.01 2.98
N GLU A 140 -15.80 -1.94 3.93
CA GLU A 140 -14.91 -3.11 3.78
C GLU A 140 -15.37 -4.03 2.64
N LEU A 141 -16.69 -4.20 2.46
CA LEU A 141 -17.28 -4.91 1.32
C LEU A 141 -16.87 -4.25 -0.01
N GLY A 142 -17.03 -2.92 -0.12
CA GLY A 142 -16.67 -2.16 -1.32
C GLY A 142 -15.18 -2.23 -1.65
N CYS A 143 -14.32 -2.14 -0.63
CA CYS A 143 -12.88 -2.34 -0.78
C CYS A 143 -12.57 -3.72 -1.36
N PHE A 144 -13.09 -4.79 -0.75
CA PHE A 144 -12.87 -6.15 -1.25
C PHE A 144 -13.34 -6.31 -2.70
N LEU A 145 -14.55 -5.86 -3.03
CA LEU A 145 -15.10 -5.99 -4.38
C LEU A 145 -14.27 -5.23 -5.41
N SER A 146 -13.65 -4.11 -5.02
CA SER A 146 -12.74 -3.35 -5.89
C SER A 146 -11.50 -4.17 -6.27
N HIS A 147 -10.86 -4.84 -5.30
CA HIS A 147 -9.73 -5.74 -5.58
C HIS A 147 -10.17 -7.00 -6.33
N TYR A 148 -11.31 -7.59 -5.96
CA TYR A 148 -11.87 -8.75 -6.64
C TYR A 148 -12.11 -8.49 -8.14
N ASN A 149 -12.62 -7.32 -8.49
CA ASN A 149 -12.81 -6.92 -9.88
C ASN A 149 -11.48 -6.80 -10.63
N ILE A 150 -10.42 -6.32 -9.99
CA ILE A 150 -9.07 -6.32 -10.58
C ILE A 150 -8.57 -7.74 -10.79
N TRP A 151 -8.73 -8.65 -9.82
CA TRP A 151 -8.32 -10.04 -9.99
C TRP A 151 -9.04 -10.69 -11.17
N LYS A 152 -10.35 -10.46 -11.31
CA LYS A 152 -11.11 -10.89 -12.49
C LYS A 152 -10.52 -10.30 -13.76
N GLU A 153 -10.28 -9.00 -13.80
CA GLU A 153 -9.73 -8.35 -14.98
C GLU A 153 -8.33 -8.88 -15.36
N VAL A 154 -7.46 -9.13 -14.38
CA VAL A 154 -6.15 -9.76 -14.58
C VAL A 154 -6.30 -11.12 -15.25
N VAL A 155 -7.25 -11.94 -14.79
CA VAL A 155 -7.52 -13.27 -15.36
C VAL A 155 -8.14 -13.18 -16.75
N ASP A 156 -9.16 -12.34 -16.92
CA ASP A 156 -9.91 -12.18 -18.17
C ASP A 156 -9.02 -11.65 -19.31
N ARG A 157 -8.09 -10.73 -18.99
CA ARG A 157 -7.12 -10.18 -19.94
C ARG A 157 -5.83 -11.00 -20.05
N GLY A 158 -5.61 -11.99 -19.18
CA GLY A 158 -4.40 -12.81 -19.16
C GLY A 158 -3.12 -12.04 -18.79
N LEU A 159 -3.23 -11.01 -17.95
CA LEU A 159 -2.10 -10.17 -17.53
C LEU A 159 -1.16 -10.99 -16.64
N GLN A 160 0.10 -11.16 -17.04
CA GLN A 160 1.08 -11.99 -16.34
C GLN A 160 1.48 -11.39 -15.00
N LYS A 161 1.66 -10.07 -14.96
CA LYS A 161 1.94 -9.33 -13.73
C LYS A 161 1.34 -7.93 -13.77
N SER A 162 0.70 -7.54 -12.68
CA SER A 162 0.07 -6.23 -12.54
C SER A 162 0.39 -5.62 -11.18
N LEU A 163 0.54 -4.30 -11.17
CA LEU A 163 0.70 -3.51 -9.95
C LEU A 163 -0.63 -2.85 -9.61
N VAL A 164 -1.02 -2.89 -8.34
CA VAL A 164 -2.26 -2.29 -7.85
C VAL A 164 -1.91 -1.25 -6.80
N PHE A 165 -2.45 -0.05 -6.93
CA PHE A 165 -2.38 1.05 -5.97
C PHE A 165 -3.77 1.40 -5.42
N GLU A 166 -3.85 1.74 -4.15
CA GLU A 166 -4.93 2.55 -3.57
C GLU A 166 -4.64 4.06 -3.71
N ASP A 167 -5.57 4.91 -3.28
CA ASP A 167 -5.53 6.35 -3.56
C ASP A 167 -4.98 7.24 -2.42
N ASP A 168 -4.77 6.68 -1.23
CA ASP A 168 -4.37 7.39 -0.01
C ASP A 168 -2.97 7.02 0.49
N LEU A 169 -2.07 6.74 -0.45
CA LEU A 169 -0.69 6.37 -0.18
C LEU A 169 0.33 7.46 -0.56
N ARG A 170 1.53 7.39 0.02
CA ARG A 170 2.73 8.16 -0.34
C ARG A 170 3.88 7.22 -0.70
N PHE A 171 4.79 7.70 -1.55
CA PHE A 171 5.90 6.93 -2.09
C PHE A 171 7.20 7.24 -1.37
N GLU A 172 7.99 6.23 -1.06
CA GLU A 172 9.35 6.41 -0.58
C GLU A 172 10.28 6.94 -1.66
N ILE A 173 11.40 7.52 -1.20
CA ILE A 173 12.45 7.94 -2.13
C ILE A 173 12.94 6.75 -2.98
N PHE A 174 13.19 7.05 -4.25
CA PHE A 174 13.63 6.10 -5.28
C PHE A 174 12.63 4.97 -5.57
N PHE A 175 11.34 5.15 -5.23
CA PHE A 175 10.27 4.14 -5.41
C PHE A 175 10.35 3.36 -6.74
N LYS A 176 10.20 4.06 -7.87
CA LYS A 176 10.13 3.44 -9.22
C LYS A 176 11.37 2.59 -9.49
N ARG A 177 12.55 3.14 -9.22
CA ARG A 177 13.85 2.47 -9.44
C ARG A 177 14.05 1.27 -8.51
N ARG A 178 13.67 1.38 -7.23
CA ARG A 178 13.76 0.30 -6.24
C ARG A 178 12.82 -0.86 -6.58
N LEU A 179 11.56 -0.56 -6.93
CA LEU A 179 10.61 -1.59 -7.36
C LEU A 179 11.06 -2.29 -8.64
N MET A 180 11.53 -1.55 -9.65
CA MET A 180 12.03 -2.13 -10.90
C MET A 180 13.31 -2.97 -10.71
N ASN A 181 14.19 -2.60 -9.76
CA ASN A 181 15.36 -3.42 -9.42
C ASN A 181 14.91 -4.73 -8.75
N LEU A 182 13.97 -4.66 -7.80
CA LEU A 182 13.44 -5.84 -7.12
C LEU A 182 12.76 -6.79 -8.10
N MET A 183 11.92 -6.29 -9.01
CA MET A 183 11.25 -7.15 -10.00
C MET A 183 12.23 -7.82 -10.97
N ARG A 184 13.34 -7.14 -11.33
CA ARG A 184 14.42 -7.75 -12.11
C ARG A 184 15.16 -8.86 -11.33
N ASP A 185 15.36 -8.68 -10.03
CA ASP A 185 15.96 -9.71 -9.18
C ASP A 185 15.02 -10.92 -9.05
N VAL A 186 13.72 -10.70 -8.86
CA VAL A 186 12.68 -11.74 -8.82
C VAL A 186 12.66 -12.57 -10.12
N GLU A 187 12.68 -11.90 -11.28
CA GLU A 187 12.72 -12.56 -12.59
C GLU A 187 14.01 -13.34 -12.81
N ARG A 188 15.17 -12.75 -12.50
CA ARG A 188 16.48 -13.39 -12.68
C ARG A 188 16.62 -14.66 -11.86
N GLU A 189 16.14 -14.64 -10.61
CA GLU A 189 16.20 -15.81 -9.72
C GLU A 189 15.10 -16.83 -9.99
N GLY A 190 14.14 -16.54 -10.89
CA GLY A 190 13.03 -17.44 -11.21
C GLY A 190 12.16 -17.75 -10.00
N LEU A 191 11.97 -16.77 -9.10
CA LEU A 191 11.16 -16.95 -7.89
C LEU A 191 9.71 -17.23 -8.28
N ASP A 192 9.12 -18.26 -7.68
CA ASP A 192 7.68 -18.54 -7.81
C ASP A 192 6.90 -17.68 -6.82
N TRP A 193 6.13 -16.71 -7.32
CA TRP A 193 5.39 -15.74 -6.52
C TRP A 193 3.98 -15.48 -7.07
N ASP A 194 3.05 -15.21 -6.17
CA ASP A 194 1.67 -14.85 -6.52
C ASP A 194 1.34 -13.41 -6.17
N LEU A 195 1.85 -12.93 -5.03
CA LEU A 195 1.58 -11.59 -4.52
C LEU A 195 2.83 -11.03 -3.83
N ILE A 196 3.17 -9.77 -4.13
CA ILE A 196 4.24 -9.04 -3.45
C ILE A 196 3.66 -7.74 -2.90
N TYR A 197 3.58 -7.61 -1.58
CA TYR A 197 3.22 -6.35 -0.94
C TYR A 197 4.30 -5.30 -1.16
N VAL A 198 3.88 -4.11 -1.60
CA VAL A 198 4.75 -2.94 -1.79
C VAL A 198 4.53 -1.91 -0.69
N GLY A 199 3.28 -1.82 -0.21
CA GLY A 199 2.88 -1.09 1.00
C GLY A 199 1.82 -1.88 1.76
N ARG A 200 2.06 -2.13 3.04
CA ARG A 200 1.18 -2.87 3.96
C ARG A 200 1.43 -2.45 5.41
N LYS A 201 0.59 -2.91 6.32
CA LYS A 201 0.85 -2.96 7.76
C LYS A 201 1.19 -4.38 8.17
N ARG A 202 2.43 -4.61 8.60
CA ARG A 202 2.82 -5.87 9.23
C ARG A 202 2.16 -5.99 10.60
N MET A 203 1.39 -7.06 10.79
CA MET A 203 0.68 -7.34 12.05
C MET A 203 1.44 -8.30 12.97
N GLN A 204 2.33 -9.12 12.40
CA GLN A 204 3.25 -9.98 13.15
C GLN A 204 4.43 -9.15 13.70
N VAL A 205 4.54 -9.03 15.02
CA VAL A 205 5.53 -8.18 15.70
C VAL A 205 6.45 -8.91 16.67
N GLU A 206 6.34 -10.24 16.78
CA GLU A 206 7.08 -11.07 17.73
C GLU A 206 8.40 -11.61 17.16
N HIS A 207 8.42 -11.94 15.87
CA HIS A 207 9.60 -12.52 15.21
C HIS A 207 9.85 -11.89 13.84
N PRO A 208 11.09 -11.89 13.32
CA PRO A 208 11.41 -11.38 11.99
C PRO A 208 10.71 -12.20 10.90
N GLU A 209 10.49 -11.55 9.76
CA GLU A 209 10.08 -12.23 8.54
C GLU A 209 11.31 -12.77 7.83
N LYS A 210 11.14 -13.91 7.16
CA LYS A 210 12.24 -14.64 6.55
C LYS A 210 12.65 -13.99 5.24
N ALA A 211 13.93 -13.60 5.13
CA ALA A 211 14.51 -13.09 3.89
C ALA A 211 14.44 -14.13 2.76
N VAL A 212 14.16 -13.67 1.54
CA VAL A 212 14.20 -14.54 0.35
C VAL A 212 15.65 -14.67 -0.12
N PRO A 213 16.23 -15.88 -0.17
CA PRO A 213 17.62 -16.04 -0.59
C PRO A 213 17.85 -15.52 -2.02
N ARG A 214 18.95 -14.78 -2.21
CA ARG A 214 19.41 -14.21 -3.51
C ARG A 214 18.52 -13.13 -4.14
N VAL A 215 17.35 -12.83 -3.57
CA VAL A 215 16.52 -11.70 -3.96
C VAL A 215 16.67 -10.60 -2.92
N ARG A 216 17.18 -9.44 -3.33
CA ARG A 216 17.36 -8.30 -2.42
C ARG A 216 16.01 -7.71 -2.04
N ASN A 217 15.93 -7.14 -0.84
CA ASN A 217 14.79 -6.38 -0.37
C ASN A 217 13.46 -7.12 -0.37
N LEU A 218 13.49 -8.44 -0.19
CA LEU A 218 12.28 -9.27 -0.24
C LEU A 218 12.25 -10.25 0.95
N VAL A 219 11.09 -10.34 1.58
CA VAL A 219 10.80 -11.28 2.67
C VAL A 219 9.53 -12.09 2.36
N GLU A 220 9.42 -13.30 2.92
CA GLU A 220 8.16 -14.03 3.00
C GLU A 220 7.17 -13.23 3.85
N ALA A 221 5.99 -12.91 3.30
CA ALA A 221 5.00 -12.11 4.02
C ALA A 221 4.38 -12.93 5.16
N ASP A 222 4.26 -12.31 6.34
CA ASP A 222 3.48 -12.87 7.45
C ASP A 222 2.12 -12.16 7.60
N TYR A 223 1.40 -12.36 8.71
CA TYR A 223 0.10 -11.73 8.94
C TYR A 223 0.18 -10.21 8.73
N SER A 224 -0.64 -9.72 7.79
CA SER A 224 -0.53 -8.38 7.23
C SER A 224 -1.91 -7.80 6.97
N TYR A 225 -2.04 -6.51 7.25
CA TYR A 225 -3.18 -5.68 6.86
C TYR A 225 -2.77 -4.64 5.85
N TRP A 226 -3.76 -3.95 5.30
CA TRP A 226 -3.66 -2.93 4.28
C TRP A 226 -3.16 -3.48 2.94
N THR A 227 -3.82 -3.01 1.89
CA THR A 227 -3.49 -3.32 0.50
C THR A 227 -3.09 -2.07 -0.27
N LEU A 228 -2.46 -1.09 0.43
CA LEU A 228 -2.02 0.20 -0.10
C LEU A 228 -1.42 0.04 -1.50
N ALA A 229 -0.50 -0.91 -1.63
CA ALA A 229 -0.01 -1.34 -2.93
C ALA A 229 0.49 -2.78 -2.92
N TYR A 230 0.23 -3.53 -3.98
CA TYR A 230 0.79 -4.86 -4.20
C TYR A 230 0.95 -5.18 -5.68
N VAL A 231 1.91 -6.05 -5.98
CA VAL A 231 2.04 -6.72 -7.27
C VAL A 231 1.30 -8.05 -7.19
N ILE A 232 0.56 -8.42 -8.24
CA ILE A 232 -0.11 -9.71 -8.36
C ILE A 232 0.23 -10.37 -9.69
N SER A 233 0.47 -11.68 -9.66
CA SER A 233 0.66 -12.49 -10.87
C SER A 233 -0.68 -13.02 -11.40
N LEU A 234 -0.71 -13.43 -12.68
CA LEU A 234 -1.87 -14.12 -13.25
C LEU A 234 -2.28 -15.34 -12.42
N GLN A 235 -1.30 -16.10 -11.95
CA GLN A 235 -1.51 -17.29 -11.14
C GLN A 235 -2.11 -16.91 -9.78
N GLY A 236 -1.58 -15.87 -9.14
CA GLY A 236 -2.10 -15.37 -7.88
C GLY A 236 -3.56 -14.95 -7.99
N ALA A 237 -3.90 -14.18 -9.02
CA ALA A 237 -5.29 -13.78 -9.28
C ALA A 237 -6.21 -15.00 -9.48
N ARG A 238 -5.76 -16.03 -10.22
CA ARG A 238 -6.52 -17.28 -10.38
C ARG A 238 -6.72 -18.02 -9.05
N LYS A 239 -5.68 -18.13 -8.22
CA LYS A 239 -5.77 -18.78 -6.89
C LYS A 239 -6.78 -18.06 -5.99
N LEU A 240 -6.75 -16.72 -5.96
CA LEU A 240 -7.68 -15.91 -5.17
C LEU A 240 -9.14 -16.07 -5.64
N LEU A 241 -9.39 -16.08 -6.95
CA LEU A 241 -10.74 -16.28 -7.49
C LEU A 241 -11.25 -17.71 -7.29
N ALA A 242 -10.39 -18.72 -7.46
CA ALA A 242 -10.74 -20.13 -7.27
C ALA A 242 -11.11 -20.47 -5.81
N ALA A 243 -10.74 -19.60 -4.87
CA ALA A 243 -11.17 -19.72 -3.48
C ALA A 243 -12.67 -19.42 -3.27
N GLU A 244 -13.38 -18.93 -4.30
CA GLU A 244 -14.78 -18.51 -4.26
C GLU A 244 -15.06 -17.55 -3.09
N PRO A 245 -14.34 -16.43 -2.97
CA PRO A 245 -14.38 -15.63 -1.75
C PRO A 245 -15.74 -14.95 -1.51
N LEU A 246 -16.55 -14.75 -2.56
CA LEU A 246 -17.87 -14.12 -2.40
C LEU A 246 -18.83 -14.98 -1.57
N SER A 247 -18.73 -16.31 -1.60
CA SER A 247 -19.60 -17.21 -0.83
C SER A 247 -19.16 -17.40 0.62
N LYS A 248 -18.02 -16.83 1.02
CA LYS A 248 -17.42 -16.95 2.36
C LYS A 248 -16.57 -15.73 2.66
N MET A 249 -17.19 -14.58 2.54
CA MET A 249 -16.53 -13.30 2.46
C MET A 249 -15.91 -12.87 3.78
N LEU A 250 -14.66 -12.42 3.67
CA LEU A 250 -13.86 -11.75 4.67
C LEU A 250 -13.42 -10.39 4.10
N PRO A 251 -13.08 -9.39 4.94
CA PRO A 251 -12.36 -8.22 4.44
C PRO A 251 -11.06 -8.66 3.76
N VAL A 252 -10.57 -7.88 2.80
CA VAL A 252 -9.36 -8.24 2.02
C VAL A 252 -8.14 -8.47 2.92
N ASP A 253 -8.05 -7.68 3.99
CA ASP A 253 -7.05 -7.76 5.07
C ASP A 253 -7.01 -9.12 5.79
N GLU A 254 -8.15 -9.82 5.88
CA GLU A 254 -8.22 -11.14 6.51
C GLU A 254 -8.18 -12.26 5.47
N PHE A 255 -8.78 -12.03 4.30
CA PHE A 255 -8.82 -13.00 3.22
C PHE A 255 -7.41 -13.31 2.68
N LEU A 256 -6.60 -12.29 2.37
CA LEU A 256 -5.27 -12.51 1.80
C LEU A 256 -4.39 -13.36 2.75
N PRO A 257 -4.23 -13.04 4.05
CA PRO A 257 -3.46 -13.88 4.96
C PRO A 257 -4.01 -15.28 5.16
N VAL A 258 -5.31 -15.50 5.01
CA VAL A 258 -5.86 -16.86 4.95
C VAL A 258 -5.30 -17.60 3.73
N MET A 259 -5.30 -16.96 2.55
CA MET A 259 -4.87 -17.61 1.31
C MET A 259 -3.37 -17.94 1.25
N PHE A 260 -2.52 -17.23 1.99
CA PHE A 260 -1.09 -17.57 2.16
C PHE A 260 -0.78 -18.26 3.51
N ASP A 261 -1.80 -18.79 4.19
CA ASP A 261 -1.73 -19.62 5.41
C ASP A 261 -1.10 -18.97 6.66
N LYS A 262 -1.03 -17.64 6.71
CA LYS A 262 -0.45 -16.87 7.83
C LYS A 262 -1.49 -16.21 8.74
N HIS A 263 -2.77 -16.43 8.49
CA HIS A 263 -3.82 -15.91 9.37
C HIS A 263 -3.78 -16.58 10.77
N PRO A 264 -3.90 -15.81 11.88
CA PRO A 264 -3.78 -16.35 13.24
C PRO A 264 -5.02 -17.15 13.70
N VAL A 265 -6.21 -16.81 13.20
CA VAL A 265 -7.46 -17.51 13.54
C VAL A 265 -7.61 -18.76 12.67
N SER A 266 -7.58 -19.94 13.28
CA SER A 266 -7.62 -21.23 12.57
C SER A 266 -9.01 -21.55 12.03
N GLU A 267 -10.06 -21.10 12.71
CA GLU A 267 -11.45 -21.24 12.31
C GLU A 267 -11.67 -20.62 10.93
N TYR A 268 -11.11 -19.44 10.67
CA TYR A 268 -11.25 -18.77 9.37
C TYR A 268 -10.53 -19.56 8.28
N LYS A 269 -9.31 -20.04 8.56
CA LYS A 269 -8.53 -20.86 7.62
C LYS A 269 -9.23 -22.17 7.27
N ALA A 270 -9.98 -22.77 8.18
CA ALA A 270 -10.67 -24.04 7.95
C ALA A 270 -11.71 -23.98 6.81
N HIS A 271 -12.24 -22.80 6.48
CA HIS A 271 -13.17 -22.61 5.37
C HIS A 271 -12.48 -22.54 3.99
N PHE A 272 -11.15 -22.46 3.96
CA PHE A 272 -10.35 -22.37 2.74
C PHE A 272 -9.35 -23.50 2.73
N SER A 273 -9.66 -24.62 2.07
CA SER A 273 -8.80 -25.81 2.09
C SER A 273 -7.47 -25.61 1.34
N LEU A 274 -7.50 -24.89 0.22
CA LEU A 274 -6.33 -24.60 -0.61
C LEU A 274 -5.78 -23.20 -0.29
N ARG A 275 -4.72 -23.15 0.51
CA ARG A 275 -4.05 -21.91 0.97
C ARG A 275 -2.60 -21.87 0.50
N ASN A 276 -2.42 -21.87 -0.81
CA ASN A 276 -1.13 -21.99 -1.50
C ASN A 276 -0.72 -20.72 -2.26
N LEU A 277 -1.18 -19.56 -1.79
CA LEU A 277 -0.74 -18.28 -2.32
C LEU A 277 0.68 -17.98 -1.82
N HIS A 278 1.64 -17.85 -2.72
CA HIS A 278 3.01 -17.47 -2.40
C HIS A 278 3.10 -15.95 -2.27
N ALA A 279 2.99 -15.46 -1.03
CA ALA A 279 2.98 -14.05 -0.71
C ALA A 279 4.34 -13.58 -0.14
N PHE A 280 4.85 -12.49 -0.68
CA PHE A 280 6.07 -11.82 -0.25
C PHE A 280 5.80 -10.34 0.05
N SER A 281 6.77 -9.66 0.65
CA SER A 281 6.75 -8.22 0.88
C SER A 281 8.10 -7.62 0.54
N VAL A 282 8.09 -6.43 -0.04
CA VAL A 282 9.31 -5.61 -0.12
C VAL A 282 9.75 -5.20 1.29
N GLU A 283 11.06 -5.14 1.52
CA GLU A 283 11.67 -4.78 2.80
C GLU A 283 12.93 -3.92 2.60
N PRO A 284 12.92 -2.63 3.01
CA PRO A 284 11.81 -1.94 3.65
C PRO A 284 10.68 -1.63 2.66
N LEU A 285 9.49 -1.28 3.20
CA LEU A 285 8.34 -0.88 2.38
C LEU A 285 8.70 0.32 1.49
N LEU A 286 8.13 0.33 0.29
CA LEU A 286 8.31 1.42 -0.67
C LEU A 286 7.13 2.40 -0.68
N ILE A 287 6.05 2.03 0.00
CA ILE A 287 4.80 2.77 0.06
C ILE A 287 4.26 2.76 1.49
N TYR A 288 3.79 3.93 1.93
CA TYR A 288 3.19 4.16 3.23
C TYR A 288 1.85 4.88 3.08
N PRO A 289 0.94 4.84 4.08
CA PRO A 289 -0.25 5.67 4.02
C PRO A 289 0.13 7.14 4.12
N THR A 290 -0.71 8.01 3.56
CA THR A 290 -0.59 9.46 3.72
C THR A 290 -0.82 9.89 5.17
N HIS A 291 -1.73 9.22 5.88
CA HIS A 291 -2.10 9.47 7.27
C HIS A 291 -2.30 8.14 7.98
N TYR A 292 -1.77 7.99 9.18
CA TYR A 292 -2.02 6.84 10.03
C TYR A 292 -3.30 7.04 10.83
N THR A 293 -3.89 5.94 11.29
CA THR A 293 -5.04 5.98 12.18
C THR A 293 -4.73 6.81 13.43
N GLY A 294 -5.51 7.87 13.65
CA GLY A 294 -5.35 8.81 14.77
C GLY A 294 -4.56 10.09 14.43
N ASP A 295 -3.97 10.18 13.23
CA ASP A 295 -3.36 11.42 12.75
C ASP A 295 -4.43 12.48 12.45
N ASP A 296 -4.07 13.75 12.58
CA ASP A 296 -4.91 14.84 12.11
C ASP A 296 -5.13 14.73 10.60
N GLY A 297 -6.39 14.84 10.14
CA GLY A 297 -6.77 14.60 8.75
C GLY A 297 -7.00 13.14 8.34
N TYR A 298 -6.82 12.15 9.24
CA TYR A 298 -7.14 10.75 8.93
C TYR A 298 -8.65 10.56 8.67
N VAL A 299 -8.98 9.94 7.52
CA VAL A 299 -10.35 9.58 7.14
C VAL A 299 -10.36 8.19 6.53
N SER A 300 -11.16 7.27 7.10
CA SER A 300 -11.32 5.91 6.58
C SER A 300 -12.69 5.72 5.93
N ASP A 301 -12.72 5.49 4.61
CA ASP A 301 -13.95 5.17 3.87
C ASP A 301 -14.42 3.72 4.07
N THR A 302 -13.54 2.84 4.56
CA THR A 302 -13.86 1.44 4.86
C THR A 302 -14.47 1.29 6.26
N GLU A 303 -13.92 1.98 7.26
CA GLU A 303 -14.31 1.81 8.67
C GLU A 303 -15.53 2.68 9.05
N THR A 304 -15.65 3.88 8.49
CA THR A 304 -16.73 4.85 8.83
C THR A 304 -17.94 4.72 7.90
N SER A 305 -18.68 3.62 7.99
CA SER A 305 -19.88 3.36 7.18
C SER A 305 -21.06 2.81 8.00
N VAL A 306 -21.65 1.71 7.56
CA VAL A 306 -22.73 0.98 8.25
C VAL A 306 -22.41 -0.51 8.20
N VAL A 307 -23.03 -1.30 9.06
CA VAL A 307 -22.90 -2.77 9.01
C VAL A 307 -23.42 -3.29 7.67
N TRP A 308 -22.73 -4.27 7.09
CA TRP A 308 -23.00 -4.77 5.74
C TRP A 308 -24.46 -5.16 5.48
N ASN A 309 -25.14 -5.75 6.47
CA ASN A 309 -26.52 -6.23 6.38
C ASN A 309 -27.57 -5.38 7.12
N ASN A 310 -27.17 -4.26 7.72
CA ASN A 310 -28.10 -3.41 8.45
C ASN A 310 -27.69 -1.93 8.36
N GLU A 311 -28.41 -1.21 7.49
CA GLU A 311 -28.16 0.20 7.19
C GLU A 311 -28.47 1.14 8.35
N HIS A 312 -29.23 0.68 9.36
CA HIS A 312 -29.59 1.47 10.52
C HIS A 312 -28.49 1.48 11.60
N VAL A 313 -27.47 0.61 11.49
CA VAL A 313 -26.36 0.54 12.45
C VAL A 313 -25.14 1.26 11.87
N LYS A 314 -24.95 2.52 12.28
CA LYS A 314 -23.77 3.31 11.92
C LYS A 314 -22.51 2.74 12.56
N THR A 315 -21.40 2.77 11.82
CA THR A 315 -20.09 2.37 12.30
C THR A 315 -19.20 3.60 12.47
N ASP A 316 -19.47 4.44 13.48
CA ASP A 316 -18.59 5.56 13.84
C ASP A 316 -17.45 5.08 14.77
N TRP A 317 -16.85 3.95 14.39
CA TRP A 317 -15.90 3.20 15.21
C TRP A 317 -14.49 3.56 14.76
N ASP A 318 -13.98 4.66 15.30
CA ASP A 318 -12.61 5.08 15.08
C ASP A 318 -11.63 4.07 15.73
N ARG A 319 -10.87 3.33 14.90
CA ARG A 319 -9.83 2.40 15.36
C ARG A 319 -8.75 3.09 16.20
N ALA A 320 -8.59 4.41 16.11
CA ALA A 320 -7.66 5.19 16.95
C ALA A 320 -7.94 5.03 18.45
N LYS A 321 -9.18 4.71 18.83
CA LYS A 321 -9.56 4.50 20.23
C LYS A 321 -9.32 3.07 20.73
N SER A 322 -9.08 2.10 19.84
CA SER A 322 -8.87 0.70 20.22
C SER A 322 -7.51 0.49 20.90
N GLN A 323 -7.52 -0.07 22.11
CA GLN A 323 -6.31 -0.38 22.89
C GLN A 323 -5.36 -1.33 22.14
N LYS A 324 -5.93 -2.29 21.40
CA LYS A 324 -5.20 -3.27 20.59
C LYS A 324 -4.40 -2.63 19.45
N MET A 325 -4.85 -1.48 18.95
CA MET A 325 -4.17 -0.76 17.87
C MET A 325 -2.95 0.03 18.38
N ARG A 326 -3.01 0.54 19.63
CA ARG A 326 -1.88 1.23 20.30
C ARG A 326 -0.73 0.28 20.65
N GLU A 327 -1.03 -0.95 21.04
CA GLU A 327 -0.03 -1.98 21.34
C GLU A 327 0.74 -2.46 20.09
N GLN A 328 0.16 -2.30 18.89
CA GLN A 328 0.70 -2.77 17.62
C GLN A 328 1.49 -1.70 16.82
N GLN A 329 1.67 -0.49 17.36
CA GLN A 329 2.30 0.62 16.62
C GLN A 329 3.82 0.51 16.48
N ALA A 330 4.50 -0.34 17.25
CA ALA A 330 5.95 -0.51 17.16
C ALA A 330 6.33 -2.00 17.06
N LEU A 331 7.03 -2.36 15.99
CA LEU A 331 7.72 -3.64 15.90
C LEU A 331 8.65 -3.79 17.10
N SER A 332 8.62 -4.95 17.76
CA SER A 332 9.61 -5.24 18.80
C SER A 332 11.02 -5.17 18.21
N ARG A 333 12.02 -4.84 19.04
CA ARG A 333 13.43 -4.82 18.56
C ARG A 333 13.86 -6.16 17.98
N GLU A 334 13.27 -7.25 18.48
CA GLU A 334 13.55 -8.64 18.07
C GLU A 334 12.89 -9.00 16.74
N ALA A 335 11.80 -8.33 16.34
CA ALA A 335 11.10 -8.59 15.08
C ALA A 335 11.69 -7.86 13.86
N LYS A 336 12.80 -7.15 14.03
CA LYS A 336 13.48 -6.43 12.93
C LYS A 336 14.17 -7.39 11.98
N ASN A 337 13.90 -7.22 10.69
CA ASN A 337 14.51 -7.98 9.60
C ASN A 337 15.96 -7.48 9.40
N SER A 338 16.93 -8.14 10.02
CA SER A 338 18.35 -7.73 10.02
C SER A 338 19.21 -8.45 8.96
N ASP A 339 18.71 -9.55 8.44
CA ASP A 339 19.37 -10.48 7.51
C ASP A 339 18.98 -10.27 6.04
N VAL A 340 18.06 -9.33 5.76
CA VAL A 340 17.61 -9.05 4.40
C VAL A 340 18.72 -8.34 3.61
N LEU A 341 19.11 -8.94 2.49
CA LEU A 341 20.07 -8.33 1.56
C LEU A 341 19.48 -7.02 1.03
N GLN A 342 20.10 -5.89 1.36
CA GLN A 342 19.67 -4.56 0.93
C GLN A 342 20.41 -4.13 -0.35
N SER A 343 19.75 -3.31 -1.15
CA SER A 343 20.37 -2.60 -2.27
C SER A 343 21.13 -1.35 -1.79
N PRO A 344 22.08 -0.83 -2.57
CA PRO A 344 22.75 0.44 -2.26
C PRO A 344 21.78 1.62 -2.10
N LEU A 345 20.64 1.62 -2.81
CA LEU A 345 19.63 2.68 -2.74
C LEU A 345 18.94 2.73 -1.37
N ASP A 346 18.85 1.62 -0.65
CA ASP A 346 18.22 1.59 0.67
C ASP A 346 19.10 2.25 1.74
N SER A 347 20.43 2.17 1.57
CA SER A 347 21.36 2.91 2.42
C SER A 347 21.28 4.42 2.21
N ALA A 348 20.95 4.85 0.99
CA ALA A 348 20.71 6.25 0.70
C ALA A 348 19.38 6.73 1.31
N ALA A 349 18.32 5.93 1.21
CA ALA A 349 17.00 6.25 1.77
C ALA A 349 16.96 6.29 3.31
N ARG A 350 17.64 5.36 3.99
CA ARG A 350 17.63 5.29 5.47
C ARG A 350 18.25 6.50 6.17
N ASP A 351 19.14 7.21 5.50
CA ASP A 351 19.84 8.36 6.07
C ASP A 351 19.20 9.70 5.63
N GLU A 352 18.06 9.67 4.90
CA GLU A 352 17.19 10.83 4.71
C GLU A 352 16.19 11.04 5.88
N LEU A 353 16.01 10.01 6.71
CA LEU A 353 15.25 10.03 7.98
C LEU A 353 16.16 10.42 9.15
#